data_AF-A0A673M8A8-F1
#
_entry.id   AF-A0A673M8A8-F1
#
_cell.length_a   1.000
_cell.length_b   1.000
_cell.length_c   1.000
_cell.angle_alpha   90.00
_cell.angle_beta   90.00
_cell.angle_gamma   90.00
#
_symmetry.space_group_name_H-M   'P 1'
#
loop_
_entity.id
_entity.type
_entity.pdbx_description
1 polymer ?
#
loop_
_entity_poly.entity_id
_entity_poly.type
_entity_poly.pdbx_seq_one_letter_code
_entity_poly.pdbx_strand_id
1 'polypeptide(L)'
;LYFLSNQLKKPQTSYSERPSRARPQSRSSSAPSKKPPHMDLLAKEEEYKRLNAELEAKTAELVREAEKVMRDQNEVLSKPISSHISIDTDCDFEVVSTVSSNYRKAPQTVVDDVAIPEDFGDFSLAKTISIIEGKVSDDLTEEHLQDDIMPSAGDEMGAEAQIRFLKAKLRVMQEELNRLACECNKKDDETSTLSSKLKDLEEEKTRLQRTTSVQQTQVEKQRALAEESSRKCEGLQQQVAALQKELESMKRTHKQAASTHSATEVRLNRALEEVERTKTQLNKLKQSSKDLTSQEQQKIETLQAENRKLERQKAELIVGFKKQLKLIDILKRQKMHFEAAKLLSFTEEEFMKALDWGKDGVS
;
A
#
# COMPACT_ATOMS: atom_id res chain seq x y z
N LEU A 1 27.58 4.87 23.59
CA LEU A 1 27.10 3.48 23.39
C LEU A 1 27.79 2.93 22.15
N TYR A 2 28.63 1.91 22.35
CA TYR A 2 29.56 1.34 21.37
C TYR A 2 28.87 0.90 20.07
N PHE A 3 29.31 1.45 18.92
CA PHE A 3 29.06 0.87 17.60
C PHE A 3 30.26 -0.01 17.23
N LEU A 4 30.13 -1.32 17.44
CA LEU A 4 31.04 -2.31 16.86
C LEU A 4 30.56 -2.64 15.44
N SER A 5 31.41 -2.28 14.48
CA SER A 5 31.40 -2.76 13.10
C SER A 5 31.50 -4.29 13.08
N ASN A 6 30.53 -4.95 12.44
CA ASN A 6 30.62 -6.37 12.13
C ASN A 6 30.28 -6.60 10.65
N GLN A 7 31.35 -6.68 9.86
CA GLN A 7 31.34 -7.07 8.45
C GLN A 7 31.04 -8.58 8.34
N LEU A 8 29.90 -8.94 7.73
CA LEU A 8 29.55 -10.33 7.51
C LEU A 8 29.99 -10.81 6.11
N LYS A 9 30.81 -11.86 6.16
CA LYS A 9 31.47 -12.60 5.08
C LYS A 9 30.49 -13.14 4.03
N LYS A 10 30.84 -12.99 2.75
CA LYS A 10 30.29 -13.76 1.62
C LYS A 10 30.88 -15.18 1.62
N PRO A 11 30.08 -16.25 1.45
CA PRO A 11 30.62 -17.59 1.23
C PRO A 11 30.93 -17.84 -0.26
N GLN A 12 32.15 -18.33 -0.52
CA GLN A 12 32.57 -18.91 -1.79
C GLN A 12 31.95 -20.30 -1.97
N THR A 13 31.24 -20.53 -3.07
CA THR A 13 30.85 -21.89 -3.51
C THR A 13 31.80 -22.35 -4.62
N SER A 14 32.63 -23.32 -4.28
CA SER A 14 33.53 -24.05 -5.16
C SER A 14 32.75 -24.94 -6.13
N TYR A 15 32.84 -24.66 -7.43
CA TYR A 15 32.42 -25.58 -8.48
C TYR A 15 33.52 -26.64 -8.68
N SER A 16 33.16 -27.89 -8.45
CA SER A 16 34.01 -29.06 -8.71
C SER A 16 33.68 -29.60 -10.10
N GLU A 17 34.60 -29.43 -11.05
CA GLU A 17 34.57 -30.11 -12.35
C GLU A 17 34.99 -31.57 -12.23
N ARG A 18 34.28 -32.48 -12.94
CA ARG A 18 34.80 -33.78 -13.42
C ARG A 18 33.78 -34.47 -14.36
N PRO A 19 34.20 -35.43 -15.22
CA PRO A 19 34.56 -35.13 -16.59
C PRO A 19 33.70 -35.87 -17.65
N SER A 20 33.86 -35.43 -18.89
CA SER A 20 33.26 -35.93 -20.12
C SER A 20 33.60 -37.40 -20.42
N ARG A 21 32.58 -38.18 -20.80
CA ARG A 21 32.76 -39.47 -21.48
C ARG A 21 31.73 -39.63 -22.59
N ALA A 22 32.22 -39.83 -23.80
CA ALA A 22 31.45 -39.99 -25.03
C ALA A 22 30.95 -41.43 -25.23
N ARG A 23 29.75 -41.59 -25.84
CA ARG A 23 29.35 -42.74 -26.68
C ARG A 23 28.11 -42.41 -27.53
N PRO A 24 27.74 -43.19 -28.58
CA PRO A 24 27.53 -42.66 -29.93
C PRO A 24 26.05 -42.72 -30.38
N GLN A 25 25.81 -42.10 -31.54
CA GLN A 25 24.54 -41.94 -32.25
C GLN A 25 23.84 -43.28 -32.62
N SER A 26 22.51 -43.33 -32.49
CA SER A 26 21.59 -43.61 -33.62
C SER A 26 20.08 -43.57 -33.27
N ARG A 27 19.37 -42.73 -34.03
CA ARG A 27 18.02 -42.84 -34.62
C ARG A 27 16.70 -42.84 -33.79
N SER A 28 15.83 -41.95 -34.29
CA SER A 28 14.37 -42.03 -34.58
C SER A 28 13.28 -41.62 -33.56
N SER A 29 12.54 -40.58 -34.00
CA SER A 29 11.08 -40.33 -33.95
C SER A 29 10.35 -39.91 -32.66
N SER A 30 9.69 -38.74 -32.79
CA SER A 30 8.36 -38.32 -32.29
C SER A 30 8.07 -38.21 -30.78
N ALA A 31 8.10 -36.97 -30.26
CA ALA A 31 7.07 -36.33 -29.40
C ALA A 31 7.57 -34.94 -28.95
N PRO A 32 6.71 -33.91 -28.80
CA PRO A 32 7.13 -32.65 -28.21
C PRO A 32 7.28 -32.86 -26.69
N SER A 33 8.53 -32.89 -26.22
CA SER A 33 8.82 -32.91 -24.79
C SER A 33 8.38 -31.58 -24.18
N LYS A 34 7.29 -31.62 -23.41
CA LYS A 34 6.98 -30.55 -22.45
C LYS A 34 8.19 -30.38 -21.55
N LYS A 35 8.85 -29.22 -21.64
CA LYS A 35 9.93 -28.82 -20.75
C LYS A 35 9.47 -28.98 -19.29
N PRO A 36 10.32 -29.45 -18.37
CA PRO A 36 9.93 -29.66 -16.98
C PRO A 36 9.46 -28.32 -16.36
N PRO A 37 8.42 -28.31 -15.52
CA PRO A 37 7.81 -27.10 -14.93
C PRO A 37 8.78 -26.27 -14.08
N HIS A 38 9.95 -26.82 -13.73
CA HIS A 38 11.04 -26.12 -13.05
C HIS A 38 11.69 -25.01 -13.90
N MET A 39 11.76 -25.18 -15.24
CA MET A 39 12.34 -24.15 -16.12
C MET A 39 11.39 -22.95 -16.30
N ASP A 40 10.08 -23.19 -16.14
CA ASP A 40 9.04 -22.16 -16.20
C ASP A 40 9.00 -21.33 -14.90
N LEU A 41 9.23 -21.98 -13.76
CA LEU A 41 9.37 -21.32 -12.45
C LEU A 41 10.58 -20.37 -12.39
N LEU A 42 11.75 -20.78 -12.92
CA LEU A 42 12.94 -19.94 -12.98
C LEU A 42 12.74 -18.71 -13.87
N ALA A 43 12.14 -18.89 -15.05
CA ALA A 43 11.82 -17.78 -15.95
C ALA A 43 10.86 -16.78 -15.29
N LYS A 44 9.86 -17.30 -14.57
CA LYS A 44 8.91 -16.47 -13.82
C LYS A 44 9.56 -15.76 -12.63
N GLU A 45 10.51 -16.38 -11.95
CA GLU A 45 11.31 -15.74 -10.89
C GLU A 45 12.17 -14.60 -11.44
N GLU A 46 12.80 -14.80 -12.60
CA GLU A 46 13.57 -13.74 -13.27
C GLU A 46 12.69 -12.57 -13.69
N GLU A 47 11.49 -12.84 -14.22
CA GLU A 47 10.51 -11.82 -14.57
C GLU A 47 10.04 -11.04 -13.33
N TYR A 48 9.74 -11.72 -12.21
CA TYR A 48 9.39 -11.06 -10.95
C TYR A 48 10.53 -10.21 -10.41
N LYS A 49 11.78 -10.67 -10.48
CA LYS A 49 12.95 -9.86 -10.10
C LYS A 49 13.06 -8.61 -10.95
N ARG A 50 12.80 -8.72 -12.26
CA ARG A 50 12.85 -7.59 -13.19
C ARG A 50 11.74 -6.57 -12.89
N LEU A 51 10.52 -7.05 -12.65
CA LEU A 51 9.40 -6.20 -12.28
C LEU A 51 9.61 -5.53 -10.92
N ASN A 52 10.19 -6.23 -9.95
CA ASN A 52 10.50 -5.67 -8.63
C ASN A 52 11.58 -4.58 -8.73
N ALA A 53 12.61 -4.79 -9.56
CA ALA A 53 13.62 -3.77 -9.84
C ALA A 53 13.02 -2.53 -10.54
N GLU A 54 12.04 -2.71 -11.43
CA GLU A 54 11.33 -1.59 -12.06
C GLU A 54 10.46 -0.82 -11.05
N LEU A 55 9.76 -1.54 -10.16
CA LEU A 55 8.98 -0.95 -9.08
C LEU A 55 9.87 -0.17 -8.08
N GLU A 56 11.03 -0.71 -7.72
CA GLU A 56 12.02 -0.03 -6.91
C GLU A 56 12.55 1.23 -7.61
N ALA A 57 12.82 1.18 -8.91
CA ALA A 57 13.26 2.34 -9.70
C ALA A 57 12.18 3.44 -9.76
N LYS A 58 10.92 3.08 -10.01
CA LYS A 58 9.78 4.03 -9.99
C LYS A 58 9.56 4.63 -8.61
N THR A 59 9.71 3.83 -7.56
CA THR A 59 9.61 4.31 -6.17
C THR A 59 10.74 5.31 -5.87
N ALA A 60 11.97 5.00 -6.29
CA ALA A 60 13.10 5.90 -6.12
C ALA A 60 12.93 7.22 -6.90
N GLU A 61 12.33 7.17 -8.09
CA GLU A 61 12.01 8.36 -8.88
C GLU A 61 10.93 9.23 -8.23
N LEU A 62 9.83 8.62 -7.78
CA LEU A 62 8.77 9.32 -7.08
C LEU A 62 9.28 9.99 -5.78
N VAL A 63 10.14 9.30 -5.02
CA VAL A 63 10.79 9.86 -3.83
C VAL A 63 11.69 11.04 -4.22
N ARG A 64 12.47 10.93 -5.29
CA ARG A 64 13.33 12.02 -5.78
C ARG A 64 12.53 13.25 -6.20
N GLU A 65 11.37 13.05 -6.82
CA GLU A 65 10.45 14.13 -7.20
C GLU A 65 9.82 14.79 -5.97
N ALA A 66 9.36 14.00 -5.00
CA ALA A 66 8.85 14.51 -3.73
C ALA A 66 9.92 15.32 -2.98
N GLU A 67 11.16 14.83 -2.92
CA GLU A 67 12.27 15.56 -2.34
C GLU A 67 12.58 16.86 -3.10
N LYS A 68 12.45 16.86 -4.44
CA LYS A 68 12.64 18.07 -5.24
C LYS A 68 11.58 19.12 -4.89
N VAL A 69 10.31 18.74 -4.85
CA VAL A 69 9.22 19.65 -4.45
C VAL A 69 9.44 20.19 -3.03
N MET A 70 9.88 19.33 -2.10
CA MET A 70 10.21 19.77 -0.74
C MET A 70 11.39 20.74 -0.70
N ARG A 71 12.44 20.50 -1.49
CA ARG A 71 13.59 21.41 -1.61
C ARG A 71 13.17 22.75 -2.22
N ASP A 72 12.37 22.74 -3.28
CA ASP A 72 11.88 23.95 -3.95
C ASP A 72 11.01 24.78 -2.99
N GLN A 73 10.10 24.15 -2.23
CA GLN A 73 9.33 24.84 -1.19
C GLN A 73 10.22 25.39 -0.08
N ASN A 74 11.20 24.62 0.38
CA ASN A 74 12.13 25.06 1.41
C ASN A 74 13.03 26.22 0.92
N GLU A 75 13.41 26.24 -0.35
CA GLU A 75 14.18 27.32 -0.96
C GLU A 75 13.35 28.62 -1.02
N VAL A 76 12.07 28.54 -1.41
CA VAL A 76 11.13 29.68 -1.39
C VAL A 76 10.93 30.22 0.02
N LEU A 77 10.89 29.35 1.04
CA LEU A 77 10.76 29.75 2.45
C LEU A 77 12.08 30.27 3.05
N SER A 78 13.23 29.83 2.55
CA SER A 78 14.56 30.23 3.04
C SER A 78 15.06 31.55 2.47
N LYS A 79 14.44 32.08 1.40
CA LYS A 79 14.77 33.39 0.86
C LYS A 79 14.20 34.47 1.78
N PRO A 80 15.02 35.38 2.33
CA PRO A 80 14.52 36.49 3.12
C PRO A 80 13.60 37.35 2.25
N ILE A 81 12.42 37.69 2.75
CA ILE A 81 11.53 38.65 2.10
C ILE A 81 12.27 40.00 2.07
N SER A 82 12.81 40.36 0.91
CA SER A 82 13.42 41.67 0.68
C SER A 82 12.32 42.73 0.71
N SER A 83 12.29 43.51 1.78
CA SER A 83 11.40 44.65 1.98
C SER A 83 11.86 45.82 1.10
N HIS A 84 11.58 45.78 -0.20
CA HIS A 84 11.57 46.99 -1.03
C HIS A 84 10.72 46.75 -2.28
N ILE A 85 9.43 47.11 -2.21
CA ILE A 85 8.59 47.30 -3.40
C ILE A 85 8.29 48.79 -3.44
N SER A 86 9.04 49.49 -4.29
CA SER A 86 8.73 50.83 -4.77
C SER A 86 7.58 50.71 -5.76
N ILE A 87 6.41 51.24 -5.44
CA ILE A 87 5.29 51.33 -6.37
C ILE A 87 5.40 52.68 -7.07
N ASP A 88 5.89 52.66 -8.32
CA ASP A 88 5.69 53.75 -9.28
C ASP A 88 4.25 53.62 -9.81
N THR A 89 3.47 54.68 -9.63
CA THR A 89 2.13 54.83 -10.20
C THR A 89 2.16 55.91 -11.25
N ASP A 90 2.36 55.51 -12.51
CA ASP A 90 1.92 56.25 -13.69
C ASP A 90 0.97 55.32 -14.46
N CYS A 91 -0.33 55.66 -14.49
CA CYS A 91 -1.28 55.10 -15.44
C CYS A 91 -2.37 56.14 -15.72
N ASP A 92 -2.36 56.59 -16.97
CA ASP A 92 -3.17 57.64 -17.55
C ASP A 92 -4.68 57.38 -17.50
N PHE A 93 -5.40 58.48 -17.36
CA PHE A 93 -6.84 58.63 -17.43
C PHE A 93 -7.26 58.81 -18.89
N GLU A 94 -8.03 57.88 -19.44
CA GLU A 94 -8.84 58.11 -20.64
C GLU A 94 -10.32 57.77 -20.40
N VAL A 95 -11.15 58.79 -20.61
CA VAL A 95 -12.61 58.75 -20.57
C VAL A 95 -13.12 58.46 -21.96
N VAL A 96 -13.92 57.41 -22.11
CA VAL A 96 -14.83 57.28 -23.25
C VAL A 96 -16.22 56.91 -22.76
N SER A 97 -17.13 57.87 -22.92
CA SER A 97 -18.57 57.68 -22.84
C SER A 97 -19.09 57.13 -24.17
N THR A 98 -19.93 56.10 -24.14
CA THR A 98 -21.02 55.97 -25.13
C THR A 98 -22.19 55.16 -24.56
N VAL A 99 -23.39 55.71 -24.78
CA VAL A 99 -24.70 55.32 -24.28
C VAL A 99 -25.32 54.21 -25.14
N SER A 100 -26.03 53.24 -24.54
CA SER A 100 -27.34 52.77 -25.05
C SER A 100 -28.06 51.78 -24.12
N SER A 101 -29.21 52.26 -23.62
CA SER A 101 -30.51 51.57 -23.46
C SER A 101 -30.57 50.06 -23.72
N ASN A 102 -31.04 49.30 -22.72
CA ASN A 102 -32.31 48.56 -22.84
C ASN A 102 -32.76 47.95 -21.48
N TYR A 103 -34.02 48.24 -21.14
CA TYR A 103 -34.79 47.63 -20.06
C TYR A 103 -35.03 46.13 -20.32
N ARG A 104 -34.76 45.25 -19.32
CA ARG A 104 -35.56 44.05 -19.03
C ARG A 104 -35.54 43.67 -17.53
N LYS A 105 -36.66 44.00 -16.89
CA LYS A 105 -37.42 43.35 -15.81
C LYS A 105 -36.86 42.03 -15.19
N ALA A 106 -36.49 42.12 -13.89
CA ALA A 106 -36.76 41.24 -12.72
C ALA A 106 -36.48 39.70 -12.78
N PRO A 107 -36.16 38.99 -11.66
CA PRO A 107 -36.62 39.27 -10.29
C PRO A 107 -35.60 39.16 -9.14
N GLN A 108 -36.03 39.75 -8.03
CA GLN A 108 -35.47 39.73 -6.68
C GLN A 108 -35.21 38.32 -6.16
N THR A 109 -34.10 38.13 -5.45
CA THR A 109 -34.07 37.37 -4.19
C THR A 109 -32.89 37.84 -3.32
N VAL A 110 -33.26 38.37 -2.15
CA VAL A 110 -32.60 38.27 -0.83
C VAL A 110 -31.11 38.63 -0.72
N VAL A 111 -30.81 39.75 -0.05
CA VAL A 111 -30.43 39.77 1.38
C VAL A 111 -30.36 41.23 1.86
N ASP A 112 -31.40 41.64 2.57
CA ASP A 112 -31.35 42.79 3.48
C ASP A 112 -30.75 42.29 4.79
N ASP A 113 -29.59 42.81 5.17
CA ASP A 113 -29.11 42.81 6.55
C ASP A 113 -28.13 43.98 6.73
N VAL A 114 -28.65 45.18 6.55
CA VAL A 114 -28.08 46.38 7.16
C VAL A 114 -29.17 46.96 8.04
N ALA A 115 -29.02 46.80 9.35
CA ALA A 115 -29.88 47.44 10.33
C ALA A 115 -29.72 48.95 10.21
N ILE A 116 -30.63 49.59 9.48
CA ILE A 116 -30.86 51.04 9.55
C ILE A 116 -31.82 51.25 10.72
N PRO A 117 -31.42 51.97 11.79
CA PRO A 117 -32.34 52.29 12.88
C PRO A 117 -33.59 53.00 12.35
N GLU A 118 -34.78 52.50 12.72
CA GLU A 118 -36.11 52.88 12.20
C GLU A 118 -36.54 54.34 12.44
N ASP A 119 -35.66 55.22 12.92
CA ASP A 119 -36.04 56.56 13.40
C ASP A 119 -35.62 57.72 12.48
N PHE A 120 -35.28 57.44 11.21
CA PHE A 120 -34.87 58.45 10.22
C PHE A 120 -35.79 58.59 9.00
N GLY A 121 -36.94 57.93 9.00
CA GLY A 121 -37.93 58.03 7.91
C GLY A 121 -38.62 59.40 7.77
N ASP A 122 -38.56 60.23 8.81
CA ASP A 122 -39.24 61.53 8.85
C ASP A 122 -38.34 62.75 8.55
N PHE A 123 -37.05 62.54 8.26
CA PHE A 123 -36.13 63.65 7.94
C PHE A 123 -36.22 64.02 6.45
N SER A 124 -37.29 64.71 6.06
CA SER A 124 -37.36 65.37 4.76
C SER A 124 -36.56 66.67 4.80
N LEU A 125 -35.40 66.70 4.13
CA LEU A 125 -34.57 67.90 3.98
C LEU A 125 -35.38 69.09 3.43
N ALA A 126 -36.34 68.82 2.53
CA ALA A 126 -37.25 69.83 1.99
C ALA A 126 -38.16 70.45 3.06
N LYS A 127 -38.61 69.66 4.04
CA LYS A 127 -39.43 70.13 5.15
C LYS A 127 -38.63 70.99 6.12
N THR A 128 -37.38 70.61 6.39
CA THR A 128 -36.45 71.41 7.20
C THR A 128 -36.09 72.74 6.53
N ILE A 129 -35.83 72.74 5.22
CA ILE A 129 -35.55 73.96 4.45
C ILE A 129 -36.77 74.89 4.47
N SER A 130 -37.98 74.37 4.27
CA SER A 130 -39.21 75.18 4.29
C SER A 130 -39.51 75.78 5.67
N ILE A 131 -39.17 75.08 6.76
CA ILE A 131 -39.27 75.63 8.13
C ILE A 131 -38.24 76.74 8.37
N ILE A 132 -37.04 76.63 7.79
CA ILE A 132 -36.00 77.66 7.93
C ILE A 132 -36.36 78.90 7.10
N GLU A 133 -36.81 78.73 5.85
CA GLU A 133 -37.23 79.83 4.98
C GLU A 133 -38.43 80.60 5.57
N GLY A 134 -39.40 79.88 6.16
CA GLY A 134 -40.54 80.50 6.85
C GLY A 134 -40.16 81.25 8.14
N LYS A 135 -39.10 80.84 8.83
CA LYS A 135 -38.59 81.54 10.02
C LYS A 135 -37.73 82.76 9.67
N VAL A 136 -36.99 82.74 8.58
CA VAL A 136 -36.16 83.87 8.14
C VAL A 136 -36.99 84.98 7.50
N SER A 137 -38.16 84.68 6.93
CA SER A 137 -39.06 85.73 6.41
C SER A 137 -39.82 86.49 7.51
N ASP A 138 -40.00 85.88 8.68
CA ASP A 138 -40.77 86.45 9.81
C ASP A 138 -39.90 87.36 10.71
N ASP A 139 -38.57 87.16 10.70
CA ASP A 139 -37.61 87.91 11.55
C ASP A 139 -36.98 89.13 10.84
N LEU A 140 -37.45 89.45 9.63
CA LEU A 140 -37.12 90.70 8.91
C LEU A 140 -38.24 91.74 9.04
N THR A 141 -38.94 91.77 10.18
CA THR A 141 -39.54 93.02 10.61
C THR A 141 -38.39 93.98 10.88
N GLU A 142 -38.23 94.89 9.93
CA GLU A 142 -37.54 96.16 10.04
C GLU A 142 -38.19 96.94 11.20
N GLU A 143 -37.90 96.51 12.44
CA GLU A 143 -38.20 97.27 13.63
C GLU A 143 -37.41 98.55 13.49
N HIS A 144 -38.17 99.59 13.13
CA HIS A 144 -37.88 100.97 13.37
C HIS A 144 -37.22 101.10 14.74
N LEU A 145 -35.89 101.08 14.76
CA LEU A 145 -35.09 101.50 15.89
C LEU A 145 -35.34 102.99 16.04
N GLN A 146 -36.47 103.31 16.66
CA GLN A 146 -36.74 104.59 17.24
C GLN A 146 -35.57 104.82 18.18
N ASP A 147 -34.68 105.70 17.75
CA ASP A 147 -33.50 106.09 18.50
C ASP A 147 -33.99 106.94 19.69
N ASP A 148 -34.55 106.27 20.69
CA ASP A 148 -34.93 106.82 21.99
C ASP A 148 -33.63 107.11 22.76
N ILE A 149 -32.88 108.08 22.23
CA ILE A 149 -31.64 108.59 22.80
C ILE A 149 -31.93 109.17 24.19
N MET A 150 -33.14 109.72 24.40
CA MET A 150 -33.59 110.32 25.66
C MET A 150 -34.97 109.80 26.12
N PRO A 151 -35.16 109.45 27.40
CA PRO A 151 -36.48 109.27 27.97
C PRO A 151 -37.26 110.58 27.91
N SER A 152 -38.58 110.54 27.71
CA SER A 152 -39.46 111.74 27.59
C SER A 152 -39.34 112.78 28.73
N ALA A 153 -38.74 112.44 29.88
CA ALA A 153 -38.39 113.37 30.97
C ALA A 153 -37.08 114.15 30.76
N GLY A 154 -36.41 113.94 29.62
CA GLY A 154 -35.13 114.54 29.27
C GLY A 154 -35.22 116.02 28.88
N ASP A 155 -36.31 116.42 28.23
CA ASP A 155 -36.48 117.77 27.65
C ASP A 155 -36.66 118.88 28.71
N GLU A 156 -37.01 118.53 29.95
CA GLU A 156 -37.14 119.47 31.08
C GLU A 156 -35.83 119.62 31.90
N MET A 157 -34.80 118.84 31.58
CA MET A 157 -33.51 118.85 32.26
C MET A 157 -32.56 119.88 31.62
N GLY A 158 -31.88 120.73 32.41
CA GLY A 158 -30.90 121.68 31.87
C GLY A 158 -29.78 120.97 31.08
N ALA A 159 -29.25 121.60 30.03
CA ALA A 159 -28.31 120.99 29.06
C ALA A 159 -27.13 120.24 29.71
N GLU A 160 -26.62 120.70 30.85
CA GLU A 160 -25.54 120.04 31.59
C GLU A 160 -25.95 118.66 32.16
N ALA A 161 -27.20 118.51 32.58
CA ALA A 161 -27.74 117.27 33.11
C ALA A 161 -28.06 116.25 32.00
N GLN A 162 -28.57 116.71 30.86
CA GLN A 162 -28.70 115.88 29.63
C GLN A 162 -27.32 115.36 29.16
N ILE A 163 -26.29 116.20 29.14
CA ILE A 163 -24.92 115.80 28.77
C ILE A 163 -24.37 114.74 29.75
N ARG A 164 -24.63 114.84 31.06
CA ARG A 164 -24.23 113.81 32.04
C ARG A 164 -24.96 112.49 31.81
N PHE A 165 -26.26 112.52 31.54
CA PHE A 165 -27.05 111.32 31.24
C PHE A 165 -26.55 110.63 29.96
N LEU A 166 -26.37 111.38 28.87
CA LEU A 166 -25.86 110.81 27.61
C LEU A 166 -24.45 110.25 27.75
N LYS A 167 -23.57 110.92 28.52
CA LYS A 167 -22.24 110.36 28.85
C LYS A 167 -22.33 109.07 29.67
N ALA A 168 -23.29 108.97 30.60
CA ALA A 168 -23.52 107.75 31.37
C ALA A 168 -24.07 106.62 30.49
N LYS A 169 -25.07 106.89 29.64
CA LYS A 169 -25.63 105.92 28.67
C LYS A 169 -24.56 105.45 27.69
N LEU A 170 -23.76 106.36 27.15
CA LEU A 170 -22.64 106.03 26.25
C LEU A 170 -21.58 105.19 26.97
N ARG A 171 -21.29 105.47 28.25
CA ARG A 171 -20.38 104.63 29.05
C ARG A 171 -20.95 103.23 29.27
N VAL A 172 -22.22 103.11 29.65
CA VAL A 172 -22.90 101.80 29.82
C VAL A 172 -22.93 101.03 28.51
N MET A 173 -23.28 101.68 27.39
CA MET A 173 -23.24 101.04 26.07
C MET A 173 -21.82 100.65 25.66
N GLN A 174 -20.80 101.46 25.97
CA GLN A 174 -19.41 101.11 25.71
C GLN A 174 -18.95 99.92 26.56
N GLU A 175 -19.37 99.84 27.83
CA GLU A 175 -19.11 98.71 28.71
C GLU A 175 -19.82 97.43 28.21
N GLU A 176 -21.08 97.52 27.78
CA GLU A 176 -21.81 96.38 27.19
C GLU A 176 -21.18 95.93 25.86
N LEU A 177 -20.76 96.86 25.00
CA LEU A 177 -20.07 96.54 23.75
C LEU A 177 -18.72 95.88 24.02
N ASN A 178 -17.96 96.37 25.00
CA ASN A 178 -16.71 95.73 25.44
C ASN A 178 -16.97 94.35 26.06
N ARG A 179 -18.04 94.17 26.84
CA ARG A 179 -18.45 92.88 27.42
C ARG A 179 -18.79 91.88 26.32
N LEU A 180 -19.64 92.28 25.37
CA LEU A 180 -20.00 91.44 24.22
C LEU A 180 -18.76 91.09 23.39
N ALA A 181 -17.86 92.05 23.16
CA ALA A 181 -16.60 91.79 22.44
C ALA A 181 -15.71 90.76 23.16
N CYS A 182 -15.59 90.85 24.49
CA CYS A 182 -14.89 89.84 25.28
C CYS A 182 -15.58 88.46 25.22
N GLU A 183 -16.92 88.42 25.26
CA GLU A 183 -17.68 87.18 25.11
C GLU A 183 -17.53 86.56 23.72
N CYS A 184 -17.56 87.36 22.65
CA CYS A 184 -17.28 86.92 21.28
C CYS A 184 -15.88 86.36 21.16
N ASN A 185 -14.85 87.07 21.64
CA ASN A 185 -13.48 86.58 21.62
C ASN A 185 -13.33 85.24 22.38
N LYS A 186 -13.99 85.09 23.52
CA LYS A 186 -13.99 83.84 24.28
C LYS A 186 -14.67 82.70 23.50
N LYS A 187 -15.78 83.00 22.80
CA LYS A 187 -16.48 82.04 21.95
C LYS A 187 -15.65 81.65 20.72
N ASP A 188 -14.88 82.59 20.16
CA ASP A 188 -13.96 82.32 19.06
C ASP A 188 -12.80 81.41 19.51
N ASP A 189 -12.24 81.67 20.69
CA ASP A 189 -11.22 80.80 21.30
C ASP A 189 -11.79 79.39 21.57
N GLU A 190 -12.98 79.29 22.17
CA GLU A 190 -13.69 78.03 22.37
C GLU A 190 -13.92 77.29 21.04
N THR A 191 -14.37 78.00 20.00
CA THR A 191 -14.62 77.44 18.66
C THR A 191 -13.33 76.96 18.00
N SER A 192 -12.24 77.72 18.14
CA SER A 192 -10.90 77.35 17.68
C SER A 192 -10.41 76.07 18.36
N THR A 193 -10.57 75.95 19.68
CA THR A 193 -10.19 74.74 20.42
C THR A 193 -11.05 73.53 20.06
N LEU A 194 -12.36 73.69 19.88
CA LEU A 194 -13.25 72.62 19.45
C LEU A 194 -12.95 72.16 18.03
N SER A 195 -12.66 73.09 17.12
CA SER A 195 -12.25 72.81 15.75
C SER A 195 -10.95 71.99 15.69
N SER A 196 -9.94 72.35 16.50
CA SER A 196 -8.70 71.56 16.62
C SER A 196 -8.98 70.14 17.09
N LYS A 197 -9.80 69.97 18.14
CA LYS A 197 -10.17 68.64 18.65
C LYS A 197 -10.94 67.81 17.62
N LEU A 198 -11.82 68.44 16.84
CA LEU A 198 -12.59 67.77 15.80
C LEU A 198 -11.66 67.26 14.70
N LYS A 199 -10.68 68.08 14.29
CA LYS A 199 -9.64 67.69 13.34
C LYS A 199 -8.79 66.51 13.85
N ASP A 200 -8.33 66.56 15.11
CA ASP A 200 -7.54 65.48 15.71
C ASP A 200 -8.35 64.16 15.77
N LEU A 201 -9.63 64.22 16.12
CA LEU A 201 -10.52 63.06 16.14
C LEU A 201 -10.79 62.50 14.73
N GLU A 202 -10.91 63.36 13.72
CA GLU A 202 -11.11 62.97 12.33
C GLU A 202 -9.85 62.27 11.77
N GLU A 203 -8.66 62.80 12.07
CA GLU A 203 -7.39 62.17 11.73
C GLU A 203 -7.26 60.79 12.41
N GLU A 204 -7.59 60.69 13.71
CA GLU A 204 -7.60 59.41 14.43
C GLU A 204 -8.63 58.42 13.86
N LYS A 205 -9.83 58.86 13.49
CA LYS A 205 -10.83 58.02 12.81
C LYS A 205 -10.28 57.45 11.50
N THR A 206 -9.64 58.27 10.66
CA THR A 206 -9.04 57.76 9.41
C THR A 206 -7.89 56.79 9.68
N ARG A 207 -7.10 57.01 10.74
CA ARG A 207 -6.02 56.11 11.15
C ARG A 207 -6.57 54.76 11.60
N LEU A 208 -7.57 54.76 12.48
CA LEU A 208 -8.25 53.55 12.96
C LEU A 208 -8.97 52.80 11.83
N GLN A 209 -9.54 53.53 10.86
CA GLN A 209 -10.17 52.92 9.70
C GLN A 209 -9.13 52.19 8.82
N ARG A 210 -7.94 52.78 8.61
CA ARG A 210 -6.83 52.12 7.88
C ARG A 210 -6.35 50.87 8.64
N THR A 211 -6.14 50.95 9.95
CA THR A 211 -5.69 49.78 10.73
C THR A 211 -6.73 48.67 10.75
N THR A 212 -8.01 49.00 10.86
CA THR A 212 -9.11 48.03 10.79
C THR A 212 -9.13 47.32 9.44
N SER A 213 -8.97 48.04 8.33
CA SER A 213 -8.90 47.45 6.98
C SER A 213 -7.71 46.48 6.84
N VAL A 214 -6.53 46.87 7.34
CA VAL A 214 -5.34 45.99 7.34
C VAL A 214 -5.56 44.75 8.22
N GLN A 215 -6.12 44.90 9.41
CA GLN A 215 -6.41 43.77 10.29
C GLN A 215 -7.45 42.83 9.67
N GLN A 216 -8.48 43.36 9.01
CA GLN A 216 -9.50 42.58 8.32
C GLN A 216 -8.87 41.69 7.23
N THR A 217 -8.05 42.26 6.35
CA THR A 217 -7.34 41.48 5.31
C THR A 217 -6.39 40.43 5.90
N GLN A 218 -5.74 40.72 7.03
CA GLN A 218 -4.88 39.76 7.72
C GLN A 218 -5.68 38.60 8.32
N VAL A 219 -6.84 38.85 8.91
CA VAL A 219 -7.75 37.82 9.44
C VAL A 219 -8.24 36.91 8.32
N GLU A 220 -8.63 37.48 7.17
CA GLU A 220 -9.06 36.71 5.99
C GLU A 220 -7.93 35.81 5.46
N LYS A 221 -6.71 36.33 5.38
CA LYS A 221 -5.53 35.55 4.99
C LYS A 221 -5.26 34.40 5.95
N GLN A 222 -5.30 34.65 7.26
CA GLN A 222 -5.08 33.61 8.27
C GLN A 222 -6.19 32.55 8.24
N ARG A 223 -7.45 32.97 8.02
CA ARG A 223 -8.58 32.06 7.84
C ARG A 223 -8.37 31.15 6.63
N ALA A 224 -7.96 31.71 5.48
CA ALA A 224 -7.69 30.92 4.28
C ALA A 224 -6.59 29.88 4.49
N LEU A 225 -5.48 30.26 5.15
CA LEU A 225 -4.39 29.32 5.48
C LEU A 225 -4.83 28.23 6.46
N ALA A 226 -5.66 28.57 7.46
CA ALA A 226 -6.22 27.62 8.40
C ALA A 226 -7.12 26.60 7.68
N GLU A 227 -8.03 27.07 6.80
CA GLU A 227 -8.90 26.21 6.00
C GLU A 227 -8.10 25.29 5.05
N GLU A 228 -7.05 25.80 4.40
CA GLU A 228 -6.18 25.00 3.53
C GLU A 228 -5.47 23.89 4.33
N SER A 229 -4.93 24.23 5.51
CA SER A 229 -4.32 23.25 6.40
C SER A 229 -5.32 22.20 6.89
N SER A 230 -6.55 22.62 7.21
CA SER A 230 -7.65 21.72 7.61
C SER A 230 -8.00 20.74 6.49
N ARG A 231 -8.16 21.22 5.25
CA ARG A 231 -8.40 20.37 4.08
C ARG A 231 -7.28 19.36 3.87
N LYS A 232 -6.02 19.76 4.07
CA LYS A 232 -4.87 18.84 3.98
C LYS A 232 -4.90 17.79 5.09
N CYS A 233 -5.24 18.17 6.32
CA CYS A 233 -5.40 17.24 7.44
C CYS A 233 -6.52 16.24 7.17
N GLU A 234 -7.69 16.70 6.70
CA GLU A 234 -8.81 15.83 6.31
C GLU A 234 -8.42 14.86 5.18
N GLY A 235 -7.71 15.33 4.15
CA GLY A 235 -7.22 14.48 3.06
C GLY A 235 -6.21 13.43 3.52
N LEU A 236 -5.31 13.77 4.44
CA LEU A 236 -4.39 12.81 5.06
C LEU A 236 -5.14 11.81 5.96
N GLN A 237 -6.13 12.26 6.71
CA GLN A 237 -6.95 11.41 7.57
C GLN A 237 -7.75 10.38 6.74
N GLN A 238 -8.28 10.79 5.58
CA GLN A 238 -8.93 9.89 4.63
C GLN A 238 -7.95 8.86 4.05
N GLN A 239 -6.74 9.26 3.68
CA GLN A 239 -5.70 8.33 3.20
C GLN A 239 -5.30 7.32 4.27
N VAL A 240 -5.11 7.75 5.52
CA VAL A 240 -4.82 6.86 6.65
C VAL A 240 -5.95 5.84 6.84
N ALA A 241 -7.22 6.28 6.79
CA ALA A 241 -8.37 5.39 6.90
C ALA A 241 -8.44 4.38 5.73
N ALA A 242 -8.15 4.82 4.50
CA ALA A 242 -8.10 3.94 3.34
C ALA A 242 -6.99 2.88 3.45
N LEU A 243 -5.76 3.30 3.79
CA LEU A 243 -4.62 2.40 3.99
C LEU A 243 -4.85 1.41 5.13
N GLN A 244 -5.49 1.83 6.23
CA GLN A 244 -5.87 0.93 7.32
C GLN A 244 -6.83 -0.17 6.84
N LYS A 245 -7.84 0.19 6.04
CA LYS A 245 -8.80 -0.76 5.48
C LYS A 245 -8.14 -1.74 4.50
N GLU A 246 -7.21 -1.27 3.67
CA GLU A 246 -6.41 -2.12 2.78
C GLU A 246 -5.50 -3.07 3.57
N LEU A 247 -4.83 -2.58 4.61
CA LEU A 247 -3.99 -3.40 5.49
C LEU A 247 -4.79 -4.49 6.20
N GLU A 248 -5.99 -4.17 6.70
CA GLU A 248 -6.89 -5.17 7.25
C GLU A 248 -7.33 -6.22 6.22
N SER A 249 -7.68 -5.78 5.01
CA SER A 249 -8.05 -6.67 3.90
C SER A 249 -6.90 -7.63 3.57
N MET A 250 -5.68 -7.10 3.40
CA MET A 250 -4.49 -7.89 3.13
C MET A 250 -4.14 -8.84 4.28
N LYS A 251 -4.37 -8.44 5.52
CA LYS A 251 -4.18 -9.32 6.68
C LYS A 251 -5.18 -10.48 6.70
N ARG A 252 -6.43 -10.26 6.28
CA ARG A 252 -7.45 -11.32 6.14
C ARG A 252 -7.08 -12.30 5.02
N THR A 253 -6.70 -11.80 3.84
CA THR A 253 -6.28 -12.66 2.72
C THR A 253 -5.00 -13.44 3.05
N HIS A 254 -4.03 -12.82 3.72
CA HIS A 254 -2.82 -13.51 4.17
C HIS A 254 -3.13 -14.65 5.16
N LYS A 255 -4.01 -14.42 6.14
CA LYS A 255 -4.45 -15.49 7.07
C LYS A 255 -5.15 -16.63 6.33
N GLN A 256 -6.01 -16.30 5.37
CA GLN A 256 -6.67 -17.32 4.54
C GLN A 256 -5.63 -18.11 3.74
N ALA A 257 -4.71 -17.43 3.04
CA ALA A 257 -3.63 -18.05 2.29
C ALA A 257 -2.75 -18.96 3.18
N ALA A 258 -2.37 -18.50 4.37
CA ALA A 258 -1.59 -19.29 5.33
C ALA A 258 -2.34 -20.56 5.76
N SER A 259 -3.65 -20.47 6.02
CA SER A 259 -4.46 -21.65 6.35
C SER A 259 -4.55 -22.65 5.19
N THR A 260 -4.71 -22.15 3.95
CA THR A 260 -4.73 -23.00 2.76
C THR A 260 -3.37 -23.65 2.52
N HIS A 261 -2.28 -22.91 2.74
CA HIS A 261 -0.93 -23.41 2.60
C HIS A 261 -0.65 -24.54 3.59
N SER A 262 -0.96 -24.34 4.87
CA SER A 262 -0.85 -25.38 5.90
C SER A 262 -1.68 -26.63 5.55
N ALA A 263 -2.91 -26.46 5.05
CA ALA A 263 -3.73 -27.58 4.60
C ALA A 263 -3.10 -28.34 3.41
N THR A 264 -2.51 -27.62 2.44
CA THR A 264 -1.80 -28.25 1.32
C THR A 264 -0.52 -28.96 1.75
N GLU A 265 0.20 -28.41 2.73
CA GLU A 265 1.42 -28.99 3.29
C GLU A 265 1.12 -30.32 4.01
N VAL A 266 0.04 -30.38 4.79
CA VAL A 266 -0.42 -31.63 5.43
C VAL A 266 -0.77 -32.70 4.39
N ARG A 267 -1.48 -32.33 3.32
CA ARG A 267 -1.80 -33.26 2.22
C ARG A 267 -0.55 -33.74 1.50
N LEU A 268 0.40 -32.85 1.25
CA LEU A 268 1.69 -33.19 0.64
C LEU A 268 2.47 -34.17 1.51
N ASN A 269 2.59 -33.90 2.82
CA ASN A 269 3.29 -34.77 3.75
C ASN A 269 2.65 -36.16 3.81
N ARG A 270 1.32 -36.23 3.84
CA ARG A 270 0.61 -37.52 3.76
C ARG A 270 0.92 -38.28 2.47
N ALA A 271 0.91 -37.60 1.32
CA ALA A 271 1.25 -38.21 0.04
C ALA A 271 2.71 -38.69 0.02
N LEU A 272 3.64 -37.93 0.59
CA LEU A 272 5.05 -38.32 0.71
C LEU A 272 5.22 -39.56 1.61
N GLU A 273 4.50 -39.64 2.73
CA GLU A 273 4.50 -40.84 3.56
C GLU A 273 3.94 -42.07 2.83
N GLU A 274 2.86 -41.90 2.06
CA GLU A 274 2.28 -42.98 1.25
C GLU A 274 3.26 -43.47 0.15
N VAL A 275 4.01 -42.54 -0.47
CA VAL A 275 5.09 -42.88 -1.41
C VAL A 275 6.20 -43.67 -0.71
N GLU A 276 6.65 -43.26 0.47
CA GLU A 276 7.69 -44.01 1.19
C GLU A 276 7.18 -45.38 1.69
N ARG A 277 5.91 -45.49 2.12
CA ARG A 277 5.28 -46.79 2.43
C ARG A 277 5.22 -47.72 1.21
N THR A 278 4.80 -47.24 0.05
CA THR A 278 4.73 -48.07 -1.16
C THR A 278 6.12 -48.49 -1.66
N LYS A 279 7.11 -47.60 -1.57
CA LYS A 279 8.51 -47.89 -1.90
C LYS A 279 9.12 -48.96 -0.99
N THR A 280 8.86 -48.89 0.33
CA THR A 280 9.33 -49.91 1.28
C THR A 280 8.65 -51.26 1.03
N GLN A 281 7.33 -51.28 0.75
CA GLN A 281 6.62 -52.50 0.35
C GLN A 281 7.16 -53.09 -0.95
N LEU A 282 7.42 -52.26 -1.97
CA LEU A 282 8.01 -52.69 -3.24
C LEU A 282 9.39 -53.33 -3.04
N ASN A 283 10.24 -52.71 -2.22
CA ASN A 283 11.56 -53.26 -1.90
C ASN A 283 11.45 -54.60 -1.16
N LYS A 284 10.52 -54.71 -0.20
CA LYS A 284 10.25 -55.97 0.51
C LYS A 284 9.80 -57.06 -0.46
N LEU A 285 8.88 -56.75 -1.37
CA LEU A 285 8.39 -57.71 -2.37
C LEU A 285 9.48 -58.13 -3.37
N LYS A 286 10.32 -57.19 -3.79
CA LYS A 286 11.48 -57.48 -4.64
C LYS A 286 12.47 -58.40 -3.92
N GLN A 287 12.72 -58.19 -2.63
CA GLN A 287 13.61 -59.04 -1.85
C GLN A 287 13.00 -60.43 -1.66
N SER A 288 11.74 -60.53 -1.24
CA SER A 288 11.06 -61.83 -1.06
C SER A 288 10.98 -62.61 -2.37
N SER A 289 10.77 -61.95 -3.51
CA SER A 289 10.80 -62.60 -4.82
C SER A 289 12.18 -63.15 -5.16
N LYS A 290 13.26 -62.40 -4.90
CA LYS A 290 14.64 -62.89 -5.09
C LYS A 290 14.95 -64.08 -4.19
N ASP A 291 14.53 -64.02 -2.93
CA ASP A 291 14.74 -65.09 -1.95
C ASP A 291 13.98 -66.36 -2.34
N LEU A 292 12.73 -66.22 -2.81
CA LEU A 292 11.93 -67.34 -3.32
C LEU A 292 12.58 -68.00 -4.54
N THR A 293 13.00 -67.20 -5.54
CA THR A 293 13.70 -67.73 -6.73
C THR A 293 15.00 -68.43 -6.34
N SER A 294 15.77 -67.89 -5.38
CA SER A 294 16.98 -68.53 -4.86
C SER A 294 16.66 -69.86 -4.17
N GLN A 295 15.61 -69.90 -3.34
CA GLN A 295 15.15 -71.11 -2.66
C GLN A 295 14.67 -72.18 -3.65
N GLU A 296 13.90 -71.78 -4.67
CA GLU A 296 13.46 -72.66 -5.76
C GLU A 296 14.65 -73.22 -6.52
N GLN A 297 15.64 -72.39 -6.84
CA GLN A 297 16.87 -72.81 -7.51
C GLN A 297 17.64 -73.84 -6.67
N GLN A 298 17.83 -73.61 -5.37
CA GLN A 298 18.46 -74.58 -4.47
C GLN A 298 17.68 -75.90 -4.40
N LYS A 299 16.34 -75.84 -4.35
CA LYS A 299 15.50 -77.04 -4.34
C LYS A 299 15.61 -77.82 -5.64
N ILE A 300 15.60 -77.14 -6.78
CA ILE A 300 15.80 -77.74 -8.10
C ILE A 300 17.17 -78.41 -8.17
N GLU A 301 18.23 -77.74 -7.73
CA GLU A 301 19.60 -78.30 -7.69
C GLU A 301 19.69 -79.55 -6.81
N THR A 302 19.05 -79.53 -5.64
CA THR A 302 18.98 -80.68 -4.73
C THR A 302 18.27 -81.87 -5.38
N LEU A 303 17.09 -81.64 -5.95
CA LEU A 303 16.33 -82.68 -6.65
C LEU A 303 17.08 -83.22 -7.87
N GLN A 304 17.77 -82.36 -8.62
CA GLN A 304 18.62 -82.79 -9.74
C GLN A 304 19.82 -83.62 -9.28
N ALA A 305 20.42 -83.33 -8.12
CA ALA A 305 21.50 -84.14 -7.55
C ALA A 305 21.00 -85.52 -7.12
N GLU A 306 19.84 -85.59 -6.47
CA GLU A 306 19.19 -86.85 -6.08
C GLU A 306 18.77 -87.68 -7.29
N ASN A 307 18.16 -87.05 -8.30
CA ASN A 307 17.76 -87.72 -9.53
C ASN A 307 18.97 -88.36 -10.23
N ARG A 308 20.07 -87.60 -10.37
CA ARG A 308 21.34 -88.14 -10.89
C ARG A 308 21.88 -89.30 -10.04
N LYS A 309 21.71 -89.28 -8.72
CA LYS A 309 22.11 -90.39 -7.84
C LYS A 309 21.25 -91.64 -8.07
N LEU A 310 19.94 -91.47 -8.16
CA LEU A 310 19.00 -92.56 -8.43
C LEU A 310 19.23 -93.18 -9.81
N GLU A 311 19.52 -92.36 -10.83
CA GLU A 311 19.87 -92.84 -12.17
C GLU A 311 21.14 -93.70 -12.14
N ARG A 312 22.18 -93.28 -11.40
CA ARG A 312 23.40 -94.09 -11.23
C ARG A 312 23.10 -95.43 -10.54
N GLN A 313 22.35 -95.41 -9.43
CA GLN A 313 21.96 -96.62 -8.72
C GLN A 313 21.13 -97.57 -9.61
N LYS A 314 20.21 -97.02 -10.41
CA LYS A 314 19.44 -97.79 -11.39
C LYS A 314 20.36 -98.41 -12.45
N ALA A 315 21.33 -97.66 -12.96
CA ALA A 315 22.28 -98.16 -13.95
C ALA A 315 23.14 -99.30 -13.38
N GLU A 316 23.66 -99.14 -12.16
CA GLU A 316 24.42 -100.17 -11.44
C GLU A 316 23.58 -101.44 -11.23
N LEU A 317 22.32 -101.29 -10.80
CA LEU A 317 21.41 -102.41 -10.61
C LEU A 317 21.12 -103.15 -11.92
N ILE A 318 20.88 -102.42 -13.01
CA ILE A 318 20.70 -103.00 -14.36
C ILE A 318 21.94 -103.80 -14.77
N VAL A 319 23.14 -103.26 -14.55
CA VAL A 319 24.40 -103.98 -14.82
C VAL A 319 24.51 -105.24 -13.96
N GLY A 320 24.14 -105.16 -12.68
CA GLY A 320 24.07 -106.30 -11.77
C GLY A 320 23.15 -107.41 -12.28
N PHE A 321 21.91 -107.08 -12.64
CA PHE A 321 20.96 -108.03 -13.22
C PHE A 321 21.46 -108.66 -14.52
N LYS A 322 22.07 -107.87 -15.42
CA LYS A 322 22.68 -108.40 -16.66
C LYS A 322 23.78 -109.42 -16.37
N LYS A 323 24.62 -109.18 -15.35
CA LYS A 323 25.65 -110.13 -14.91
C LYS A 323 25.03 -111.40 -14.31
N GLN A 324 23.98 -111.25 -13.48
CA GLN A 324 23.25 -112.39 -12.91
C GLN A 324 22.59 -113.26 -13.99
N LEU A 325 21.97 -112.66 -15.02
CA LEU A 325 21.41 -113.39 -16.16
C LEU A 325 22.48 -114.22 -16.88
N LYS A 326 23.65 -113.62 -17.18
CA LYS A 326 24.78 -114.36 -17.78
C LYS A 326 25.27 -115.51 -16.90
N LEU A 327 25.33 -115.30 -15.58
CA LEU A 327 25.71 -116.34 -14.63
C LEU A 327 24.70 -117.49 -14.65
N ILE A 328 23.39 -117.20 -14.68
CA ILE A 328 22.34 -118.21 -14.80
C ILE A 328 22.52 -119.02 -16.08
N ASP A 329 22.80 -118.38 -17.22
CA ASP A 329 23.03 -119.09 -18.49
C ASP A 329 24.24 -120.02 -18.43
N ILE A 330 25.35 -119.56 -17.82
CA ILE A 330 26.55 -120.38 -17.60
C ILE A 330 26.23 -121.57 -16.69
N LEU A 331 25.57 -121.34 -15.55
CA LEU A 331 25.22 -122.38 -14.58
C LEU A 331 24.26 -123.43 -15.18
N LYS A 332 23.27 -123.01 -15.98
CA LYS A 332 22.38 -123.93 -16.71
C LYS A 332 23.15 -124.82 -17.68
N ARG A 333 24.11 -124.23 -18.41
CA ARG A 333 24.98 -124.97 -19.35
C ARG A 333 25.90 -125.94 -18.60
N GLN A 334 26.50 -125.50 -17.50
CA GLN A 334 27.30 -126.36 -16.62
C GLN A 334 26.48 -127.52 -16.04
N LYS A 335 25.25 -127.25 -15.58
CA LYS A 335 24.32 -128.29 -15.11
C LYS A 335 24.04 -129.33 -16.20
N MET A 336 23.76 -128.89 -17.42
CA MET A 336 23.53 -129.77 -18.57
C MET A 336 24.77 -130.63 -18.86
N HIS A 337 25.97 -130.04 -18.90
CA HIS A 337 27.21 -130.79 -19.10
C HIS A 337 27.46 -131.81 -17.99
N PHE A 338 27.18 -131.44 -16.73
CA PHE A 338 27.33 -132.32 -15.58
C PHE A 338 26.34 -133.49 -15.62
N GLU A 339 25.06 -133.23 -15.94
CA GLU A 339 24.05 -134.29 -16.10
C GLU A 339 24.41 -135.25 -17.23
N ALA A 340 24.88 -134.73 -18.37
CA ALA A 340 25.35 -135.56 -19.48
C ALA A 340 26.58 -136.42 -19.08
N ALA A 341 27.57 -135.84 -18.39
CA ALA A 341 28.74 -136.57 -17.88
C ALA A 341 28.35 -137.66 -16.87
N LYS A 342 27.38 -137.37 -15.98
CA LYS A 342 26.86 -138.35 -15.02
C LYS A 342 26.10 -139.49 -15.70
N LEU A 343 25.32 -139.19 -16.74
CA LEU A 343 24.63 -140.22 -17.51
C LEU A 343 25.64 -141.11 -18.27
N LEU A 344 26.69 -140.50 -18.84
CA LEU A 344 27.81 -141.21 -19.45
C LEU A 344 28.52 -142.14 -18.45
N SER A 345 28.83 -141.67 -17.24
CA SER A 345 29.47 -142.52 -16.22
C SER A 345 28.58 -143.70 -15.81
N PHE A 346 27.26 -143.51 -15.71
CA PHE A 346 26.33 -144.64 -15.49
C PHE A 346 26.35 -145.63 -16.64
N THR A 347 26.34 -145.17 -17.89
CA THR A 347 26.43 -146.07 -19.04
C THR A 347 27.77 -146.80 -19.10
N GLU A 348 28.88 -146.15 -18.73
CA GLU A 348 30.20 -146.76 -18.63
C GLU A 348 30.25 -147.83 -17.52
N GLU A 349 29.70 -147.54 -16.34
CA GLU A 349 29.60 -148.50 -15.22
C GLU A 349 28.74 -149.72 -15.57
N GLU A 350 27.57 -149.53 -16.19
CA GLU A 350 26.72 -150.65 -16.62
C GLU A 350 27.37 -151.47 -17.75
N PHE A 351 28.08 -150.81 -18.68
CA PHE A 351 28.86 -151.49 -19.71
C PHE A 351 30.00 -152.33 -19.10
N MET A 352 30.71 -151.80 -18.10
CA MET A 352 31.75 -152.52 -17.36
C MET A 352 31.17 -153.73 -16.59
N LYS A 353 30.03 -153.57 -15.91
CA LYS A 353 29.32 -154.70 -15.26
C LYS A 353 28.93 -155.79 -16.25
N ALA A 354 28.42 -155.42 -17.42
CA ALA A 354 28.08 -156.38 -18.47
C ALA A 354 29.30 -157.16 -18.99
N LEU A 355 30.49 -156.53 -19.01
CA LEU A 355 31.75 -157.22 -19.31
C LEU A 355 32.19 -158.16 -18.17
N ASP A 356 31.97 -157.79 -16.91
CA ASP A 356 32.32 -158.62 -15.74
C ASP A 356 31.35 -159.79 -15.50
N TRP A 357 30.10 -159.73 -15.96
CA TRP A 357 29.17 -160.88 -15.95
C TRP A 357 29.65 -162.09 -16.76
N GLY A 358 30.67 -161.94 -17.60
CA GLY A 358 31.35 -163.07 -18.22
C GLY A 358 32.31 -163.85 -17.30
N LYS A 359 32.66 -163.34 -16.11
CA LYS A 359 33.66 -163.96 -15.22
C LYS A 359 33.09 -164.75 -14.04
N ASP A 360 31.87 -164.48 -13.59
CA ASP A 360 31.25 -165.21 -12.46
C ASP A 360 30.31 -166.37 -12.89
N GLY A 361 30.27 -166.68 -14.20
CA GLY A 361 29.50 -167.79 -14.78
C GLY A 361 30.32 -169.03 -15.15
N VAL A 362 31.60 -169.10 -14.79
CA VAL A 362 32.48 -170.23 -15.12
C VAL A 362 33.22 -170.68 -13.87
N SER A 363 32.82 -171.85 -13.35
CA SER A 363 33.65 -172.70 -12.49
C SER A 363 34.92 -173.15 -13.20
#